data_AF-A0A0K8JI27-F1
#
_entry.id   AF-A0A0K8JI27-F1
#
_cell.length_a   1.000
_cell.length_b   1.000
_cell.length_c   1.000
_cell.angle_alpha   90.00
_cell.angle_beta   90.00
_cell.angle_gamma   90.00
#
_symmetry.space_group_name_H-M   'P 1'
#
loop_
_entity.id
_entity.type
_entity.pdbx_description
1 polymer ?
#
loop_
_entity_poly.entity_id
_entity_poly.type
_entity_poly.pdbx_seq_one_letter_code
_entity_poly.pdbx_strand_id
1 'polypeptide(L)'
;MNRRKFLQSTLGACSAIWLGQNVLEVYKAIAKEQPAKLLNVRSGLENLTDTNQNYFRFELLISSVPEIIPSAAPAEFLFLIKNCRPGDLGGPINYVNPYIKRVEVKAVNQQDCSVRLIVKNKKEMPEMRYALIPSVLRAGMSWLRIDVGSFSSSTAVKERDLEIQETNLAFGPLATRESTDLIVIHHVGMGAAEESAAEIHRLHLKNGWSGIGYHYVIHQNGMIERGRPRDTVGAHTYNYNQSSIGIVLDGNFEEATPTDVQLDRTAMLVAALSHIYHISPDDNGLRGHRDFNTTLCPGKNLYIELPSLRDKALAYLRQ
;
A
#
# COMPACT_ATOMS: atom_id res chain seq x y z
N MET A 1 -25.39 19.48 21.66
CA MET A 1 -24.10 20.00 21.15
C MET A 1 -23.06 18.93 21.48
N ASN A 2 -22.39 18.41 20.46
CA ASN A 2 -21.96 17.01 20.34
C ASN A 2 -20.53 17.02 19.77
N ARG A 3 -19.73 15.95 19.84
CA ARG A 3 -18.36 15.82 19.26
C ARG A 3 -18.27 16.24 17.75
N ARG A 4 -19.45 16.36 17.14
CA ARG A 4 -19.84 16.89 15.83
C ARG A 4 -19.84 18.42 15.66
N LYS A 5 -19.97 19.20 16.74
CA LYS A 5 -19.79 20.68 16.74
C LYS A 5 -18.34 21.07 17.03
N PHE A 6 -17.45 20.09 17.17
CA PHE A 6 -16.05 20.20 17.63
C PHE A 6 -15.00 20.08 16.51
N LEU A 7 -15.35 19.65 15.29
CA LEU A 7 -14.56 20.06 14.11
C LEU A 7 -14.63 21.59 13.87
N GLN A 8 -15.51 22.29 14.60
CA GLN A 8 -16.42 23.23 13.96
C GLN A 8 -16.34 24.68 14.44
N SER A 9 -15.33 25.08 15.21
CA SER A 9 -14.97 26.52 15.21
C SER A 9 -13.54 26.79 14.74
N THR A 10 -12.78 25.72 14.53
CA THR A 10 -11.36 25.78 14.80
C THR A 10 -10.66 24.62 14.10
N LEU A 11 -9.79 24.93 13.13
CA LEU A 11 -8.46 24.29 13.16
C LEU A 11 -7.71 24.63 14.47
N GLY A 12 -8.25 25.44 15.38
CA GLY A 12 -7.77 25.63 16.76
C GLY A 12 -8.04 24.48 17.73
N ALA A 13 -7.64 23.28 17.33
CA ALA A 13 -7.12 22.20 18.18
C ALA A 13 -6.57 21.01 17.36
N CYS A 14 -6.74 20.99 16.03
CA CYS A 14 -5.87 20.22 15.14
C CYS A 14 -4.70 21.13 14.78
N SER A 15 -3.71 21.18 15.65
CA SER A 15 -2.51 22.03 15.59
C SER A 15 -2.14 22.46 14.16
N ALA A 16 -2.59 23.66 13.79
CA ALA A 16 -1.72 24.60 13.10
C ALA A 16 -0.48 24.77 13.98
N ILE A 17 0.47 23.86 13.79
CA ILE A 17 1.90 23.89 14.08
C ILE A 17 2.37 22.48 13.70
N TRP A 18 2.77 22.34 12.45
CA TRP A 18 4.07 21.72 12.25
C TRP A 18 5.06 22.84 11.90
N LEU A 19 5.13 23.86 12.77
CA LEU A 19 6.38 24.57 13.08
C LEU A 19 7.26 23.61 13.89
N GLY A 20 7.63 22.57 13.20
CA GLY A 20 8.54 21.52 13.60
C GLY A 20 9.08 20.90 12.32
N GLN A 21 9.18 21.70 11.23
CA GLN A 21 10.07 21.36 10.14
C GLN A 21 11.43 21.11 10.77
N ASN A 22 11.73 19.85 11.01
CA ASN A 22 13.07 19.39 10.80
C ASN A 22 13.33 19.80 9.36
N VAL A 23 14.07 20.90 9.18
CA VAL A 23 14.41 21.47 7.88
C VAL A 23 14.87 20.34 6.94
N LEU A 24 15.54 19.33 7.52
CA LEU A 24 15.91 18.07 6.90
C LEU A 24 14.77 17.30 6.19
N GLU A 25 13.56 17.21 6.75
CA GLU A 25 12.42 16.51 6.12
C GLU A 25 11.82 17.29 4.94
N VAL A 26 11.83 18.63 5.04
CA VAL A 26 11.48 19.51 3.91
C VAL A 26 12.52 19.34 2.81
N TYR A 27 13.80 19.32 3.15
CA TYR A 27 14.90 19.08 2.20
C TYR A 27 14.84 17.69 1.56
N LYS A 28 14.50 16.63 2.31
CA LYS A 28 14.32 15.27 1.76
C LYS A 28 13.10 15.18 0.82
N ALA A 29 12.01 15.88 1.14
CA ALA A 29 10.83 15.96 0.28
C ALA A 29 11.14 16.74 -1.01
N ILE A 30 11.85 17.87 -0.90
CA ILE A 30 12.37 18.67 -2.01
C ILE A 30 13.28 17.83 -2.92
N ALA A 31 14.23 17.08 -2.35
CA ALA A 31 15.19 16.28 -3.11
C ALA A 31 14.55 15.13 -3.90
N LYS A 32 13.30 14.77 -3.62
CA LYS A 32 12.54 13.70 -4.28
C LYS A 32 11.38 14.23 -5.15
N GLU A 33 11.26 15.55 -5.36
CA GLU A 33 10.21 16.15 -6.19
C GLU A 33 10.41 15.72 -7.66
N GLN A 34 9.54 14.82 -8.16
CA GLN A 34 9.59 14.38 -9.56
C GLN A 34 8.75 15.29 -10.46
N PRO A 35 9.25 15.70 -11.64
CA PRO A 35 8.62 16.74 -12.46
C PRO A 35 7.27 16.37 -13.09
N ALA A 36 6.88 15.09 -13.10
CA ALA A 36 5.79 14.57 -13.95
C ALA A 36 4.51 14.12 -13.22
N LYS A 37 4.53 13.80 -11.93
CA LYS A 37 3.34 13.28 -11.22
C LYS A 37 2.73 14.36 -10.33
N LEU A 38 1.58 14.87 -10.74
CA LEU A 38 0.80 15.81 -9.93
C LEU A 38 0.22 15.15 -8.68
N LEU A 39 0.05 13.82 -8.70
CA LEU A 39 -0.41 13.02 -7.58
C LEU A 39 0.57 11.87 -7.28
N ASN A 40 1.09 11.85 -6.05
CA ASN A 40 1.85 10.74 -5.48
C ASN A 40 1.07 10.12 -4.31
N VAL A 41 0.97 8.79 -4.28
CA VAL A 41 0.48 8.08 -3.10
C VAL A 41 1.61 7.22 -2.58
N ARG A 42 2.00 7.48 -1.32
CA ARG A 42 3.07 6.78 -0.62
C ARG A 42 2.52 6.16 0.64
N SER A 43 3.15 5.10 1.09
CA SER A 43 2.87 4.47 2.38
C SER A 43 4.18 4.10 3.02
N GLY A 44 4.30 4.37 4.31
CA GLY A 44 5.56 4.13 5.01
C GLY A 44 5.51 4.39 6.49
N LEU A 45 6.67 4.18 7.08
CA LEU A 45 7.00 4.49 8.45
C LEU A 45 7.68 5.86 8.47
N GLU A 46 7.11 6.84 9.16
CA GLU A 46 7.86 8.07 9.50
C GLU A 46 8.14 8.06 10.99
N ASN A 47 9.41 8.25 11.32
CA ASN A 47 9.80 8.48 12.70
C ASN A 47 9.63 9.97 13.02
N LEU A 48 8.38 10.38 13.17
CA LEU A 48 8.04 11.69 13.69
C LEU A 48 7.96 11.54 15.21
N THR A 49 9.00 12.00 15.90
CA THR A 49 9.11 12.08 17.38
C THR A 49 9.17 10.73 18.11
N ASP A 50 10.19 9.90 17.85
CA ASP A 50 10.50 8.65 18.57
C ASP A 50 9.36 7.62 18.64
N THR A 51 8.38 7.75 17.75
CA THR A 51 7.30 6.77 17.56
C THR A 51 7.25 6.39 16.09
N ASN A 52 7.25 5.09 15.86
CA ASN A 52 7.10 4.49 14.54
C ASN A 52 5.65 4.71 14.08
N GLN A 53 5.40 5.79 13.33
CA GLN A 53 4.07 6.14 12.83
C GLN A 53 3.88 5.58 11.43
N ASN A 54 2.93 4.65 11.28
CA ASN A 54 2.47 4.20 9.97
C ASN A 54 1.52 5.24 9.39
N TYR A 55 1.82 5.69 8.18
CA TYR A 55 0.99 6.65 7.48
C TYR A 55 0.74 6.21 6.04
N PHE A 56 -0.48 6.48 5.58
CA PHE A 56 -0.86 6.50 4.18
C PHE A 56 -0.88 7.94 3.72
N ARG A 57 0.11 8.30 2.90
CA ARG A 57 0.33 9.66 2.41
C ARG A 57 -0.17 9.81 1.00
N PHE A 58 -1.10 10.74 0.84
CA PHE A 58 -1.52 11.25 -0.44
C PHE A 58 -0.90 12.63 -0.64
N GLU A 59 -0.17 12.85 -1.73
CA GLU A 59 0.45 14.14 -2.05
C GLU A 59 -0.04 14.63 -3.41
N LEU A 60 -0.66 15.80 -3.45
CA LEU A 60 -1.13 16.43 -4.67
C LEU A 60 -0.54 17.83 -4.82
N LEU A 61 0.05 18.13 -5.96
CA LEU A 61 0.51 19.47 -6.26
C LEU A 61 -0.68 20.37 -6.64
N ILE A 62 -0.88 21.44 -5.87
CA ILE A 62 -2.02 22.35 -5.96
C ILE A 62 -1.56 23.80 -6.11
N SER A 63 -2.36 24.60 -6.81
CA SER A 63 -2.16 26.03 -7.03
C SER A 63 -2.90 26.91 -6.01
N SER A 64 -3.74 26.31 -5.17
CA SER A 64 -4.52 27.01 -4.15
C SER A 64 -4.82 26.10 -2.96
N VAL A 65 -4.98 26.71 -1.78
CA VAL A 65 -5.36 26.01 -0.53
C VAL A 65 -6.67 25.25 -0.75
N PRO A 66 -6.73 23.94 -0.40
CA PRO A 66 -7.92 23.15 -0.64
C PRO A 66 -9.03 23.52 0.34
N GLU A 67 -10.27 23.54 -0.15
CA GLU A 67 -11.45 23.69 0.68
C GLU A 67 -12.01 22.30 1.00
N ILE A 68 -12.13 21.98 2.29
CA ILE A 68 -12.74 20.71 2.74
C ILE A 68 -14.25 20.90 2.74
N ILE A 69 -14.92 20.19 1.83
CA ILE A 69 -16.37 20.29 1.66
C ILE A 69 -17.05 19.10 2.36
N PRO A 70 -18.16 19.33 3.10
CA PRO A 70 -18.99 18.24 3.58
C PRO A 70 -19.46 17.36 2.42
N SER A 71 -19.08 16.07 2.40
CA SER A 71 -19.66 15.12 1.45
C SER A 71 -21.01 14.62 1.97
N ALA A 72 -21.99 14.54 1.06
CA ALA A 72 -23.27 13.87 1.30
C ALA A 72 -23.10 12.34 1.48
N ALA A 73 -21.99 11.77 1.00
CA ALA A 73 -21.70 10.37 1.17
C ALA A 73 -21.12 10.08 2.58
N PRO A 74 -21.63 9.06 3.27
CA PRO A 74 -21.22 8.73 4.64
C PRO A 74 -19.78 8.23 4.73
N ALA A 75 -19.10 7.95 3.62
CA ALA A 75 -17.77 7.35 3.57
C ALA A 75 -16.76 8.12 2.70
N GLU A 76 -16.93 9.43 2.56
CA GLU A 76 -16.10 10.27 1.68
C GLU A 76 -15.57 11.52 2.40
N PHE A 77 -14.31 11.87 2.13
CA PHE A 77 -13.74 13.19 2.35
C PHE A 77 -13.52 13.86 0.99
N LEU A 78 -14.03 15.08 0.84
CA LEU A 78 -14.01 15.84 -0.40
C LEU A 78 -13.17 17.09 -0.22
N PHE A 79 -12.12 17.22 -1.04
CA PHE A 79 -11.26 18.40 -1.10
C PHE A 79 -11.49 19.08 -2.44
N LEU A 80 -11.96 20.33 -2.42
CA LEU A 80 -12.08 21.18 -3.60
C LEU A 80 -10.79 21.96 -3.78
N ILE A 81 -10.27 21.98 -5.00
CA ILE A 81 -9.03 22.65 -5.37
C ILE A 81 -9.36 23.61 -6.49
N LYS A 82 -9.16 24.91 -6.24
CA LYS A 82 -9.38 25.95 -7.23
C LYS A 82 -8.19 26.10 -8.16
N ASN A 83 -8.44 26.54 -9.38
CA ASN A 83 -7.41 26.78 -10.41
C ASN A 83 -6.56 25.54 -10.74
N CYS A 84 -7.21 24.38 -10.82
CA CYS A 84 -6.60 23.11 -11.19
C CYS A 84 -7.08 22.74 -12.61
N ARG A 85 -6.16 22.51 -13.55
CA ARG A 85 -6.55 22.17 -14.93
C ARG A 85 -6.92 20.69 -15.00
N PRO A 86 -8.03 20.31 -15.66
CA PRO A 86 -8.45 18.91 -15.77
C PRO A 86 -7.38 17.95 -16.35
N GLY A 87 -6.51 18.44 -17.24
CA GLY A 87 -5.40 17.66 -17.80
C GLY A 87 -4.24 17.39 -16.83
N ASP A 88 -4.21 18.09 -15.69
CA ASP A 88 -3.28 17.84 -14.59
C ASP A 88 -3.73 16.65 -13.71
N LEU A 89 -4.99 16.25 -13.85
CA LEU A 89 -5.55 15.15 -13.08
C LEU A 89 -5.28 13.84 -13.81
N GLY A 90 -4.31 13.08 -13.31
CA GLY A 90 -4.23 11.66 -13.60
C GLY A 90 -5.60 11.02 -13.32
N GLY A 91 -5.96 10.01 -14.12
CA GLY A 91 -7.22 9.27 -13.96
C GLY A 91 -7.40 8.68 -12.54
N PRO A 92 -8.50 7.94 -12.29
CA PRO A 92 -8.75 7.37 -10.97
C PRO A 92 -7.51 6.60 -10.48
N ILE A 93 -7.02 6.95 -9.30
CA ILE A 93 -5.99 6.14 -8.65
C ILE A 93 -6.73 5.07 -7.86
N ASN A 94 -6.80 3.89 -8.49
CA ASN A 94 -7.23 2.67 -7.81
C ASN A 94 -6.14 2.31 -6.80
N TYR A 95 -6.21 2.93 -5.63
CA TYR A 95 -5.37 2.65 -4.47
C TYR A 95 -6.29 2.06 -3.40
N VAL A 96 -6.05 0.80 -3.04
CA VAL A 96 -6.87 0.08 -2.06
C VAL A 96 -5.97 -0.34 -0.89
N ASN A 97 -6.33 0.08 0.31
CA ASN A 97 -5.74 -0.40 1.57
C ASN A 97 -6.86 -0.67 2.59
N PRO A 98 -6.58 -1.11 3.83
CA PRO A 98 -7.64 -1.41 4.81
C PRO A 98 -8.57 -0.25 5.18
N TYR A 99 -8.14 1.00 5.00
CA TYR A 99 -8.89 2.20 5.37
C TYR A 99 -9.47 2.95 4.16
N ILE A 100 -8.74 2.96 3.06
CA ILE A 100 -9.00 3.71 1.83
C ILE A 100 -9.48 2.71 0.78
N LYS A 101 -10.72 2.91 0.33
CA LYS A 101 -11.32 2.12 -0.75
C LYS A 101 -10.79 2.55 -2.11
N ARG A 102 -10.70 3.86 -2.33
CA ARG A 102 -10.28 4.46 -3.60
C ARG A 102 -9.99 5.94 -3.41
N VAL A 103 -9.09 6.46 -4.22
CA VAL A 103 -8.88 7.89 -4.37
C VAL A 103 -9.30 8.32 -5.78
N GLU A 104 -10.29 9.20 -5.87
CA GLU A 104 -10.69 9.75 -7.16
C GLU A 104 -10.28 11.21 -7.25
N VAL A 105 -9.76 11.60 -8.41
CA VAL A 105 -9.59 13.00 -8.76
C VAL A 105 -10.49 13.29 -9.96
N LYS A 106 -11.35 14.31 -9.83
CA LYS A 106 -12.37 14.65 -10.82
C LYS A 106 -12.40 16.15 -11.07
N ALA A 107 -12.44 16.56 -12.33
CA ALA A 107 -12.77 17.93 -12.68
C ALA A 107 -14.17 18.28 -12.17
N VAL A 108 -14.29 19.42 -11.50
CA VAL A 108 -15.57 19.99 -11.06
C VAL A 108 -16.12 20.90 -12.15
N ASN A 109 -15.24 21.71 -12.75
CA ASN A 109 -15.53 22.58 -13.89
C ASN A 109 -14.23 22.81 -14.70
N GLN A 110 -14.20 23.81 -15.58
CA GLN A 110 -13.02 24.12 -16.41
C GLN A 110 -11.82 24.67 -15.62
N GLN A 111 -12.03 25.11 -14.37
CA GLN A 111 -11.04 25.79 -13.53
C GLN A 111 -10.79 25.06 -12.20
N ASP A 112 -11.67 24.15 -11.76
CA ASP A 112 -11.61 23.52 -10.45
C ASP A 112 -11.63 21.98 -10.51
N CYS A 113 -11.01 21.37 -9.50
CA CYS A 113 -10.88 19.94 -9.32
C CYS A 113 -11.37 19.49 -7.94
N SER A 114 -11.76 18.23 -7.82
CA SER A 114 -12.08 17.59 -6.55
C SER A 114 -11.24 16.35 -6.33
N VAL A 115 -10.71 16.19 -5.11
CA VAL A 115 -10.13 14.94 -4.62
C VAL A 115 -11.12 14.30 -3.67
N ARG A 116 -11.46 13.05 -3.94
CA ARG A 116 -12.39 12.26 -3.15
C ARG A 116 -11.62 11.10 -2.54
N LEU A 117 -11.42 11.17 -1.23
CA LEU A 117 -10.92 10.04 -0.46
C LEU A 117 -12.12 9.22 -0.03
N ILE A 118 -12.36 8.12 -0.73
CA ILE A 118 -13.45 7.19 -0.40
C ILE A 118 -12.87 6.18 0.59
N VAL A 119 -13.37 6.21 1.80
CA VAL A 119 -12.95 5.34 2.89
C VAL A 119 -13.86 4.13 2.99
N LYS A 120 -13.38 3.04 3.55
CA LYS A 120 -14.18 1.81 3.71
C LYS A 120 -15.19 1.93 4.83
N ASN A 121 -14.75 2.44 5.99
CA ASN A 121 -15.60 2.65 7.15
C ASN A 121 -15.15 3.89 7.96
N LYS A 122 -15.95 4.97 7.93
CA LYS A 122 -15.62 6.21 8.69
C LYS A 122 -15.48 6.00 10.20
N LYS A 123 -16.08 4.96 10.79
CA LYS A 123 -15.98 4.68 12.24
C LYS A 123 -14.68 4.01 12.63
N GLU A 124 -14.05 3.32 11.68
CA GLU A 124 -12.77 2.60 11.84
C GLU A 124 -11.62 3.36 11.16
N MET A 125 -11.91 4.56 10.65
CA MET A 125 -10.88 5.42 10.07
C MET A 125 -9.90 5.83 11.16
N PRO A 126 -8.60 5.63 10.91
CA PRO A 126 -7.59 6.14 11.80
C PRO A 126 -7.54 7.67 11.66
N GLU A 127 -6.73 8.31 12.50
CA GLU A 127 -6.60 9.76 12.47
C GLU A 127 -6.07 10.21 11.09
N MET A 128 -6.53 11.39 10.65
CA MET A 128 -6.16 11.99 9.37
C MET A 128 -5.52 13.35 9.64
N ARG A 129 -4.35 13.59 9.06
CA ARG A 129 -3.60 14.84 9.13
C ARG A 129 -3.37 15.36 7.72
N TYR A 130 -3.22 16.67 7.55
CA TYR A 130 -2.81 17.23 6.28
C TYR A 130 -1.84 18.40 6.47
N ALA A 131 -1.02 18.66 5.45
CA ALA A 131 -0.06 19.75 5.41
C ALA A 131 0.03 20.35 4.00
N LEU A 132 0.39 21.63 3.93
CA LEU A 132 0.73 22.32 2.69
C LEU A 132 2.24 22.59 2.68
N ILE A 133 2.94 22.00 1.72
CA ILE A 133 4.39 22.13 1.57
C ILE A 133 4.68 22.94 0.31
N PRO A 134 5.24 24.16 0.39
CA PRO A 134 5.56 24.95 -0.80
C PRO A 134 6.42 24.15 -1.80
N SER A 135 6.06 24.17 -3.08
CA SER A 135 6.89 23.56 -4.13
C SER A 135 8.13 24.41 -4.38
N VAL A 136 9.28 23.76 -4.56
CA VAL A 136 10.52 24.46 -4.93
C VAL A 136 10.73 24.49 -6.44
N LEU A 137 10.11 23.57 -7.18
CA LEU A 137 10.19 23.51 -8.64
C LEU A 137 9.15 24.41 -9.32
N ARG A 138 8.01 24.68 -8.67
CA ARG A 138 6.91 25.46 -9.26
C ARG A 138 6.46 26.59 -8.33
N ALA A 139 6.92 27.81 -8.64
CA ALA A 139 6.57 29.01 -7.89
C ALA A 139 5.04 29.20 -7.81
N GLY A 140 4.55 29.53 -6.60
CA GLY A 140 3.13 29.72 -6.35
C GLY A 140 2.31 28.43 -6.19
N MET A 141 2.93 27.25 -6.26
CA MET A 141 2.28 25.96 -6.00
C MET A 141 2.70 25.39 -4.63
N SER A 142 1.87 24.50 -4.08
CA SER A 142 2.14 23.76 -2.84
C SER A 142 1.74 22.30 -3.02
N TRP A 143 2.42 21.38 -2.35
CA TRP A 143 2.00 20.00 -2.18
C TRP A 143 0.99 19.92 -1.04
N LEU A 144 -0.24 19.52 -1.34
CA LEU A 144 -1.22 19.03 -0.39
C LEU A 144 -0.82 17.61 0.02
N ARG A 145 -0.29 17.46 1.22
CA ARG A 145 0.00 16.16 1.84
C ARG A 145 -1.15 15.80 2.77
N ILE A 146 -1.71 14.60 2.65
CA ILE A 146 -2.73 14.05 3.53
C ILE A 146 -2.23 12.71 4.04
N ASP A 147 -2.04 12.60 5.34
CA ASP A 147 -1.60 11.39 6.01
C ASP A 147 -2.79 10.76 6.74
N VAL A 148 -3.10 9.50 6.43
CA VAL A 148 -4.13 8.69 7.09
C VAL A 148 -3.41 7.58 7.86
N GLY A 149 -3.54 7.52 9.17
CA GLY A 149 -2.75 6.58 9.97
C GLY A 149 -3.10 6.57 11.44
N SER A 150 -2.78 5.47 12.12
CA SER A 150 -2.98 5.40 13.56
C SER A 150 -1.88 6.19 14.25
N PHE A 151 -2.12 7.48 14.50
CA PHE A 151 -1.17 8.34 15.20
C PHE A 151 -1.29 8.25 16.73
N SER A 152 -2.14 7.36 17.26
CA SER A 152 -2.39 7.25 18.70
C SER A 152 -2.67 5.85 19.27
N SER A 153 -2.74 4.78 18.47
CA SER A 153 -2.92 3.43 19.04
C SER A 153 -2.27 2.31 18.23
N SER A 154 -1.44 1.52 18.91
CA SER A 154 -0.86 0.27 18.46
C SER A 154 -1.94 -0.82 18.44
N THR A 155 -2.38 -1.25 17.25
CA THR A 155 -2.93 -2.60 17.10
C THR A 155 -2.31 -3.29 15.89
N ALA A 156 -1.75 -4.48 16.12
CA ALA A 156 -1.13 -5.32 15.09
C ALA A 156 -2.09 -5.52 13.93
N VAL A 157 -1.56 -5.44 12.72
CA VAL A 157 -2.33 -5.76 11.52
C VAL A 157 -2.68 -7.25 11.52
N LYS A 158 -3.98 -7.57 11.47
CA LYS A 158 -4.46 -8.96 11.38
C LYS A 158 -4.82 -9.31 9.95
N GLU A 159 -4.64 -10.59 9.57
CA GLU A 159 -4.95 -11.06 8.20
C GLU A 159 -6.39 -10.73 7.78
N ARG A 160 -7.34 -10.86 8.71
CA ARG A 160 -8.77 -10.57 8.49
C ARG A 160 -9.04 -9.09 8.15
N ASP A 161 -8.15 -8.18 8.55
CA ASP A 161 -8.28 -6.74 8.32
C ASP A 161 -7.69 -6.35 6.95
N LEU A 162 -7.10 -7.30 6.22
CA LEU A 162 -6.51 -7.07 4.91
C LEU A 162 -7.49 -7.23 3.75
N GLU A 163 -8.74 -7.63 3.98
CA GLU A 163 -9.73 -7.84 2.90
C GLU A 163 -9.18 -8.68 1.75
N ILE A 164 -8.60 -9.83 2.09
CA ILE A 164 -8.10 -10.77 1.09
C ILE A 164 -9.30 -11.29 0.29
N GLN A 165 -9.24 -11.13 -1.02
CA GLN A 165 -10.25 -11.63 -1.94
C GLN A 165 -10.05 -13.15 -2.08
N GLU A 166 -10.96 -13.91 -1.47
CA GLU A 166 -10.98 -15.36 -1.61
C GLU A 166 -11.43 -15.75 -3.02
N THR A 167 -10.60 -16.49 -3.74
CA THR A 167 -10.80 -16.81 -5.17
C THR A 167 -11.58 -18.09 -5.40
N ASN A 168 -11.67 -18.98 -4.40
CA ASN A 168 -12.36 -20.26 -4.46
C ASN A 168 -11.97 -21.12 -5.69
N LEU A 169 -10.69 -21.07 -6.09
CA LEU A 169 -10.17 -21.81 -7.23
C LEU A 169 -10.26 -23.32 -7.02
N ALA A 170 -10.51 -24.07 -8.09
CA ALA A 170 -10.56 -25.53 -8.06
C ALA A 170 -9.16 -26.12 -8.27
N PHE A 171 -8.58 -26.73 -7.23
CA PHE A 171 -7.24 -27.32 -7.29
C PHE A 171 -7.28 -28.82 -7.60
N GLY A 172 -6.19 -29.33 -8.19
CA GLY A 172 -5.84 -30.74 -8.12
C GLY A 172 -5.44 -31.16 -6.69
N PRO A 173 -4.94 -32.39 -6.48
CA PRO A 173 -4.52 -32.85 -5.15
C PRO A 173 -3.50 -31.91 -4.50
N LEU A 174 -3.76 -31.52 -3.25
CA LEU A 174 -2.92 -30.68 -2.41
C LEU A 174 -2.56 -31.42 -1.12
N ALA A 175 -1.36 -31.19 -0.61
CA ALA A 175 -0.95 -31.64 0.72
C ALA A 175 -1.02 -30.46 1.70
N THR A 176 -1.43 -30.70 2.94
CA THR A 176 -1.30 -29.74 4.04
C THR A 176 0.17 -29.59 4.41
N ARG A 177 0.59 -28.37 4.74
CA ARG A 177 1.94 -28.02 5.16
C ARG A 177 2.07 -28.23 6.67
N GLU A 178 3.11 -28.95 7.11
CA GLU A 178 3.30 -29.29 8.53
C GLU A 178 3.86 -28.14 9.37
N SER A 179 4.79 -27.35 8.81
CA SER A 179 5.35 -26.14 9.44
C SER A 179 5.34 -24.95 8.48
N THR A 180 5.51 -23.75 9.00
CA THR A 180 5.67 -22.55 8.17
C THR A 180 6.65 -21.62 8.84
N ASP A 181 7.85 -21.57 8.29
CA ASP A 181 8.99 -20.91 8.94
C ASP A 181 9.56 -19.79 8.06
N LEU A 182 9.04 -19.65 6.84
CA LEU A 182 9.57 -18.77 5.82
C LEU A 182 8.46 -18.15 4.96
N ILE A 183 8.63 -16.88 4.60
CA ILE A 183 7.85 -16.19 3.57
C ILE A 183 8.79 -15.88 2.40
N VAL A 184 8.39 -16.28 1.19
CA VAL A 184 9.17 -16.04 -0.03
C VAL A 184 8.44 -15.04 -0.92
N ILE A 185 9.13 -13.95 -1.27
CA ILE A 185 8.64 -12.91 -2.17
C ILE A 185 8.99 -13.25 -3.61
N HIS A 186 7.99 -13.12 -4.48
CA HIS A 186 8.06 -13.38 -5.91
C HIS A 186 7.55 -12.19 -6.71
N HIS A 187 7.89 -12.18 -7.99
CA HIS A 187 7.19 -11.40 -9.01
C HIS A 187 6.56 -12.33 -10.04
N VAL A 188 5.60 -11.84 -10.82
CA VAL A 188 5.05 -12.61 -11.93
C VAL A 188 6.09 -12.77 -13.05
N GLY A 189 6.88 -11.71 -13.31
CA GLY A 189 8.02 -11.78 -14.22
C GLY A 189 7.67 -11.85 -15.71
N MET A 190 6.40 -11.65 -16.08
CA MET A 190 5.92 -11.66 -17.47
C MET A 190 4.96 -10.50 -17.74
N GLY A 191 5.02 -9.95 -18.96
CA GLY A 191 3.98 -9.10 -19.54
C GLY A 191 3.83 -7.69 -18.95
N ALA A 192 3.03 -6.87 -19.66
CA ALA A 192 2.56 -5.56 -19.20
C ALA A 192 1.12 -5.60 -18.68
N ALA A 193 0.43 -6.75 -18.82
CA ALA A 193 -0.92 -6.95 -18.33
C ALA A 193 -0.89 -7.41 -16.87
N GLU A 194 -1.86 -6.94 -16.08
CA GLU A 194 -2.06 -7.33 -14.68
C GLU A 194 -2.53 -8.80 -14.61
N GLU A 195 -1.79 -9.64 -13.90
CA GLU A 195 -2.03 -11.08 -13.83
C GLU A 195 -2.74 -11.48 -12.53
N SER A 196 -4.00 -11.89 -12.66
CA SER A 196 -4.83 -12.35 -11.52
C SER A 196 -4.43 -13.74 -11.02
N ALA A 197 -4.83 -14.07 -9.79
CA ALA A 197 -4.68 -15.40 -9.24
C ALA A 197 -5.37 -16.48 -10.10
N ALA A 198 -6.52 -16.15 -10.70
CA ALA A 198 -7.24 -17.06 -11.60
C ALA A 198 -6.45 -17.35 -12.90
N GLU A 199 -5.80 -16.34 -13.47
CA GLU A 199 -5.01 -16.51 -14.69
C GLU A 199 -3.71 -17.27 -14.42
N ILE A 200 -2.98 -16.92 -13.36
CA ILE A 200 -1.80 -17.69 -12.94
C ILE A 200 -2.20 -19.15 -12.65
N HIS A 201 -3.35 -19.37 -12.00
CA HIS A 201 -3.86 -20.71 -11.74
C HIS A 201 -4.13 -21.48 -13.04
N ARG A 202 -4.81 -20.87 -14.02
CA ARG A 202 -5.06 -21.45 -15.33
C ARG A 202 -3.77 -21.84 -16.06
N LEU A 203 -2.77 -20.96 -16.03
CA LEU A 203 -1.46 -21.21 -16.64
C LEU A 203 -0.71 -22.35 -15.94
N HIS A 204 -0.75 -22.41 -14.61
CA HIS A 204 -0.11 -23.49 -13.85
C HIS A 204 -0.80 -24.84 -14.05
N LEU A 205 -2.13 -24.88 -14.15
CA LEU A 205 -2.87 -26.09 -14.54
C LEU A 205 -2.43 -26.58 -15.92
N LYS A 206 -2.26 -25.67 -16.89
CA LYS A 206 -1.76 -26.00 -18.24
C LYS A 206 -0.34 -26.59 -18.20
N ASN A 207 0.47 -26.20 -17.22
CA ASN A 207 1.81 -26.76 -16.98
C ASN A 207 1.78 -28.10 -16.22
N GLY A 208 0.60 -28.66 -15.94
CA GLY A 208 0.43 -29.93 -15.24
C GLY A 208 0.52 -29.84 -13.71
N TRP A 209 0.49 -28.63 -13.14
CA TRP A 209 0.50 -28.45 -11.69
C TRP A 209 -0.92 -28.56 -11.13
N SER A 210 -1.07 -28.75 -9.81
CA SER A 210 -2.39 -28.75 -9.16
C SER A 210 -3.09 -27.38 -9.13
N GLY A 211 -2.52 -26.34 -9.73
CA GLY A 211 -3.01 -24.96 -9.74
C GLY A 211 -1.90 -23.95 -9.41
N ILE A 212 -2.29 -22.69 -9.14
CA ILE A 212 -1.37 -21.62 -8.74
C ILE A 212 -0.41 -22.07 -7.63
N GLY A 213 0.87 -21.75 -7.79
CA GLY A 213 1.94 -22.17 -6.87
C GLY A 213 2.10 -21.26 -5.65
N TYR A 214 1.65 -20.02 -5.76
CA TYR A 214 1.71 -18.98 -4.74
C TYR A 214 0.45 -18.97 -3.88
N HIS A 215 0.57 -18.59 -2.60
CA HIS A 215 -0.55 -18.50 -1.67
C HIS A 215 -1.30 -17.18 -1.77
N TYR A 216 -0.61 -16.12 -2.21
CA TYR A 216 -1.17 -14.78 -2.35
C TYR A 216 -0.65 -14.10 -3.61
N VAL A 217 -1.52 -13.30 -4.24
CA VAL A 217 -1.18 -12.40 -5.34
C VAL A 217 -1.45 -10.96 -4.90
N ILE A 218 -0.47 -10.07 -5.09
CA ILE A 218 -0.57 -8.65 -4.75
C ILE A 218 -0.57 -7.82 -6.04
N HIS A 219 -1.72 -7.24 -6.33
CA HIS A 219 -1.97 -6.41 -7.51
C HIS A 219 -1.32 -5.03 -7.41
N GLN A 220 -1.08 -4.37 -8.55
CA GLN A 220 -0.46 -3.04 -8.62
C GLN A 220 -1.20 -1.96 -7.80
N ASN A 221 -2.50 -2.16 -7.61
CA ASN A 221 -3.40 -1.30 -6.84
C ASN A 221 -3.46 -1.62 -5.33
N GLY A 222 -2.79 -2.69 -4.86
CA GLY A 222 -2.77 -3.13 -3.47
C GLY A 222 -3.82 -4.18 -3.07
N MET A 223 -4.67 -4.61 -4.01
CA MET A 223 -5.58 -5.73 -3.81
C MET A 223 -4.78 -7.02 -3.56
N ILE A 224 -5.26 -7.83 -2.62
CA ILE A 224 -4.67 -9.13 -2.28
C ILE A 224 -5.68 -10.19 -2.66
N GLU A 225 -5.30 -11.10 -3.54
CA GLU A 225 -6.09 -12.29 -3.84
C GLU A 225 -5.51 -13.51 -3.12
N ARG A 226 -6.39 -14.36 -2.60
CA ARG A 226 -6.01 -15.72 -2.20
C ARG A 226 -5.65 -16.50 -3.46
N GLY A 227 -4.43 -17.00 -3.52
CA GLY A 227 -4.04 -18.01 -4.49
C GLY A 227 -4.33 -19.40 -3.94
N ARG A 228 -3.26 -20.16 -3.71
CA ARG A 228 -3.29 -21.46 -3.05
C ARG A 228 -3.76 -21.35 -1.59
N PRO A 229 -4.55 -22.31 -1.06
CA PRO A 229 -4.95 -22.31 0.35
C PRO A 229 -3.75 -22.20 1.29
N ARG A 230 -3.87 -21.31 2.29
CA ARG A 230 -2.76 -20.84 3.15
C ARG A 230 -2.00 -21.98 3.85
N ASP A 231 -2.72 -23.01 4.25
CA ASP A 231 -2.24 -24.17 5.00
C ASP A 231 -1.68 -25.29 4.12
N THR A 232 -1.68 -25.15 2.79
CA THR A 232 -1.19 -26.20 1.88
C THR A 232 0.25 -25.97 1.44
N VAL A 233 0.92 -27.03 0.98
CA VAL A 233 2.28 -26.96 0.42
C VAL A 233 2.26 -26.17 -0.88
N GLY A 234 3.17 -25.20 -1.00
CA GLY A 234 3.33 -24.35 -2.18
C GLY A 234 3.89 -25.08 -3.41
N ALA A 235 3.96 -24.36 -4.53
CA ALA A 235 4.71 -24.78 -5.72
C ALA A 235 5.45 -23.59 -6.32
N HIS A 236 6.17 -22.82 -5.49
CA HIS A 236 6.78 -21.55 -5.87
C HIS A 236 8.30 -21.53 -5.69
N THR A 237 8.86 -22.30 -4.75
CA THR A 237 10.30 -22.31 -4.45
C THR A 237 10.77 -23.74 -4.22
N TYR A 238 11.51 -24.28 -5.19
CA TYR A 238 12.01 -25.64 -5.15
C TYR A 238 12.87 -25.86 -3.90
N ASN A 239 12.66 -26.99 -3.21
CA ASN A 239 13.20 -27.36 -1.89
C ASN A 239 12.72 -26.56 -0.66
N TYR A 240 11.88 -25.53 -0.83
CA TYR A 240 11.38 -24.71 0.29
C TYR A 240 9.85 -24.67 0.38
N ASN A 241 9.12 -25.24 -0.60
CA ASN A 241 7.66 -25.27 -0.63
C ASN A 241 7.00 -25.90 0.61
N GLN A 242 7.67 -26.87 1.24
CA GLN A 242 7.14 -27.66 2.36
C GLN A 242 7.10 -26.89 3.69
N SER A 243 7.74 -25.73 3.77
CA SER A 243 7.83 -24.93 5.00
C SER A 243 7.66 -23.42 4.74
N SER A 244 7.14 -23.02 3.58
CA SER A 244 7.04 -21.60 3.23
C SER A 244 5.71 -21.16 2.60
N ILE A 245 5.44 -19.86 2.77
CA ILE A 245 4.38 -19.12 2.08
C ILE A 245 5.00 -18.30 0.94
N GLY A 246 4.64 -18.60 -0.30
CA GLY A 246 4.91 -17.73 -1.45
C GLY A 246 3.90 -16.61 -1.61
N ILE A 247 4.38 -15.36 -1.65
CA ILE A 247 3.62 -14.16 -2.04
C ILE A 247 4.18 -13.68 -3.37
N VAL A 248 3.33 -13.54 -4.39
CA VAL A 248 3.73 -13.01 -5.70
C VAL A 248 3.15 -11.61 -5.91
N LEU A 249 3.99 -10.67 -6.34
CA LEU A 249 3.58 -9.34 -6.73
C LEU A 249 3.40 -9.29 -8.25
N ASP A 250 2.26 -8.76 -8.69
CA ASP A 250 1.96 -8.56 -10.11
C ASP A 250 2.95 -7.56 -10.76
N GLY A 251 3.56 -7.99 -11.87
CA GLY A 251 4.52 -7.20 -12.64
C GLY A 251 5.86 -7.89 -12.93
N ASN A 252 6.61 -7.30 -13.86
CA ASN A 252 7.99 -7.67 -14.18
C ASN A 252 8.98 -6.66 -13.58
N PHE A 253 9.44 -6.93 -12.36
CA PHE A 253 10.39 -6.04 -11.66
C PHE A 253 11.87 -6.18 -12.06
N GLU A 254 12.18 -6.86 -13.16
CA GLU A 254 13.44 -6.62 -13.87
C GLU A 254 13.41 -5.31 -14.68
N GLU A 255 12.21 -4.84 -15.03
CA GLU A 255 11.98 -3.65 -15.85
C GLU A 255 11.21 -2.56 -15.08
N ALA A 256 10.07 -2.91 -14.49
CA ALA A 256 9.22 -2.02 -13.72
C ALA A 256 9.69 -1.89 -12.26
N THR A 257 9.22 -0.87 -11.56
CA THR A 257 9.37 -0.72 -10.11
C THR A 257 8.05 -1.10 -9.43
N PRO A 258 8.05 -1.88 -8.32
CA PRO A 258 6.83 -2.14 -7.56
C PRO A 258 6.20 -0.83 -7.08
N THR A 259 4.88 -0.78 -7.05
CA THR A 259 4.18 0.41 -6.54
C THR A 259 4.33 0.50 -5.02
N ASP A 260 4.28 1.71 -4.47
CA ASP A 260 4.33 1.89 -3.01
C ASP A 260 3.21 1.14 -2.28
N VAL A 261 2.03 1.05 -2.91
CA VAL A 261 0.91 0.28 -2.37
C VAL A 261 1.16 -1.23 -2.41
N GLN A 262 1.78 -1.76 -3.46
CA GLN A 262 2.18 -3.17 -3.49
C GLN A 262 3.13 -3.50 -2.34
N LEU A 263 4.16 -2.69 -2.15
CA LEU A 263 5.16 -2.90 -1.08
C LEU A 263 4.51 -2.84 0.30
N ASP A 264 3.62 -1.88 0.52
CA ASP A 264 2.96 -1.70 1.81
C ASP A 264 1.98 -2.83 2.12
N ARG A 265 1.14 -3.19 1.15
CA ARG A 265 0.17 -4.29 1.30
C ARG A 265 0.88 -5.62 1.49
N THR A 266 2.03 -5.81 0.84
CA THR A 266 2.91 -6.95 1.09
C THR A 266 3.46 -6.93 2.50
N ALA A 267 3.97 -5.79 3.00
CA ALA A 267 4.48 -5.68 4.36
C ALA A 267 3.40 -5.95 5.42
N MET A 268 2.18 -5.44 5.23
CA MET A 268 1.03 -5.71 6.08
C MET A 268 0.66 -7.19 6.10
N LEU A 269 0.65 -7.84 4.93
CA LEU A 269 0.42 -9.28 4.80
C LEU A 269 1.52 -10.10 5.48
N VAL A 270 2.79 -9.72 5.27
CA VAL A 270 3.94 -10.36 5.94
C VAL A 270 3.79 -10.24 7.45
N ALA A 271 3.46 -9.06 7.98
CA ALA A 271 3.24 -8.87 9.42
C ALA A 271 2.13 -9.78 9.97
N ALA A 272 1.00 -9.86 9.28
CA ALA A 272 -0.10 -10.73 9.66
C ALA A 272 0.30 -12.22 9.64
N LEU A 273 1.03 -12.66 8.61
CA LEU A 273 1.54 -14.04 8.51
C LEU A 273 2.61 -14.34 9.55
N SER A 274 3.50 -13.39 9.81
CA SER A 274 4.49 -13.44 10.88
C SER A 274 3.85 -13.62 12.24
N HIS A 275 2.74 -12.93 12.50
CA HIS A 275 1.97 -13.12 13.72
C HIS A 275 1.36 -14.54 13.81
N ILE A 276 0.77 -15.04 12.72
CA ILE A 276 0.10 -16.35 12.71
C ILE A 276 1.08 -17.52 12.82
N TYR A 277 2.24 -17.42 12.17
CA TYR A 277 3.21 -18.51 12.07
C TYR A 277 4.45 -18.30 12.96
N HIS A 278 4.48 -17.24 13.76
CA HIS A 278 5.62 -16.88 14.61
C HIS A 278 6.94 -16.70 13.84
N ILE A 279 6.86 -16.14 12.62
CA ILE A 279 8.01 -15.87 11.76
C ILE A 279 8.52 -14.45 12.02
N SER A 280 9.79 -14.29 12.36
CA SER A 280 10.43 -12.97 12.39
C SER A 280 10.57 -12.41 10.96
N PRO A 281 10.06 -11.21 10.65
CA PRO A 281 10.20 -10.61 9.31
C PRO A 281 11.60 -10.01 9.12
N ASP A 282 12.64 -10.83 9.27
CA ASP A 282 14.06 -10.50 9.10
C ASP A 282 14.65 -11.24 7.88
N ASP A 283 15.98 -11.25 7.76
CA ASP A 283 16.70 -11.89 6.66
C ASP A 283 16.55 -13.42 6.63
N ASN A 284 16.09 -14.05 7.73
CA ASN A 284 15.83 -15.49 7.79
C ASN A 284 14.37 -15.81 7.45
N GLY A 285 13.42 -15.02 7.98
CA GLY A 285 11.99 -15.31 7.84
C GLY A 285 11.33 -14.72 6.59
N LEU A 286 11.94 -13.72 5.93
CA LEU A 286 11.42 -13.11 4.71
C LEU A 286 12.53 -12.99 3.66
N ARG A 287 12.43 -13.70 2.54
CA ARG A 287 13.47 -13.76 1.50
C ARG A 287 12.89 -13.71 0.09
N GLY A 288 13.69 -13.34 -0.91
CA GLY A 288 13.29 -13.37 -2.32
C GLY A 288 13.46 -14.76 -2.93
N HIS A 289 12.82 -15.07 -4.05
CA HIS A 289 13.01 -16.39 -4.68
C HIS A 289 14.48 -16.69 -5.06
N ARG A 290 15.20 -15.70 -5.59
CA ARG A 290 16.63 -15.81 -5.95
C ARG A 290 17.57 -16.13 -4.80
N ASP A 291 17.12 -16.01 -3.56
CA ASP A 291 17.88 -16.41 -2.38
C ASP A 291 18.06 -17.94 -2.26
N PHE A 292 17.25 -18.71 -2.99
CA PHE A 292 17.16 -20.16 -2.88
C PHE A 292 17.40 -20.90 -4.19
N ASN A 293 17.02 -20.30 -5.32
CA ASN A 293 17.11 -20.93 -6.62
C ASN A 293 17.79 -19.98 -7.62
N THR A 294 18.38 -20.52 -8.68
CA THR A 294 18.94 -19.72 -9.79
C THR A 294 17.80 -19.15 -10.63
N THR A 295 17.37 -17.93 -10.34
CA THR A 295 16.26 -17.25 -11.00
C THR A 295 16.44 -15.72 -10.93
N LEU A 296 15.80 -15.00 -11.85
CA LEU A 296 15.65 -13.55 -11.77
C LEU A 296 14.54 -13.14 -10.81
N CYS A 297 13.67 -14.03 -10.35
CA CYS A 297 12.62 -13.69 -9.38
C CYS A 297 13.23 -13.24 -8.02
N PRO A 298 12.76 -12.16 -7.35
CA PRO A 298 11.54 -11.37 -7.61
C PRO A 298 11.76 -10.13 -8.50
N GLY A 299 12.79 -10.12 -9.33
CA GLY A 299 13.18 -8.96 -10.13
C GLY A 299 14.11 -8.03 -9.36
N LYS A 300 15.10 -7.43 -10.04
CA LYS A 300 16.10 -6.57 -9.40
C LYS A 300 15.45 -5.42 -8.63
N ASN A 301 14.42 -4.77 -9.16
CA ASN A 301 13.82 -3.58 -8.55
C ASN A 301 12.98 -3.90 -7.30
N LEU A 302 12.37 -5.08 -7.22
CA LEU A 302 11.69 -5.53 -5.99
C LEU A 302 12.67 -6.14 -4.99
N TYR A 303 13.74 -6.77 -5.45
CA TYR A 303 14.75 -7.37 -4.57
C TYR A 303 15.48 -6.32 -3.71
N ILE A 304 15.78 -5.13 -4.25
CA ILE A 304 16.40 -4.04 -3.46
C ILE A 304 15.46 -3.54 -2.34
N GLU A 305 14.15 -3.70 -2.49
CA GLU A 305 13.16 -3.23 -1.52
C GLU A 305 12.96 -4.20 -0.33
N LEU A 306 13.52 -5.42 -0.38
CA LEU A 306 13.31 -6.42 0.68
C LEU A 306 13.72 -5.95 2.09
N PRO A 307 14.84 -5.22 2.30
CA PRO A 307 15.15 -4.65 3.61
C PRO A 307 14.08 -3.66 4.10
N SER A 308 13.61 -2.76 3.22
CA SER A 308 12.54 -1.82 3.60
C SER A 308 11.22 -2.55 3.89
N LEU A 309 10.93 -3.64 3.15
CA LEU A 309 9.75 -4.46 3.36
C LEU A 309 9.79 -5.17 4.71
N ARG A 310 10.95 -5.69 5.13
CA ARG A 310 11.19 -6.26 6.46
C ARG A 310 10.94 -5.22 7.56
N ASP A 311 11.51 -4.02 7.42
CA ASP A 311 11.32 -2.93 8.39
C ASP A 311 9.85 -2.53 8.54
N LYS A 312 9.13 -2.40 7.42
CA LYS A 312 7.69 -2.11 7.41
C LYS A 312 6.88 -3.23 8.05
N ALA A 313 7.16 -4.49 7.70
CA ALA A 313 6.47 -5.65 8.26
C ALA A 313 6.69 -5.75 9.78
N LEU A 314 7.92 -5.51 10.25
CA LEU A 314 8.24 -5.47 11.66
C LEU A 314 7.48 -4.34 12.39
N ALA A 315 7.33 -3.18 11.77
CA ALA A 315 6.54 -2.09 12.33
C ALA A 315 5.04 -2.44 12.42
N TYR A 316 4.47 -3.06 11.37
CA TYR A 316 3.08 -3.54 11.37
C TYR A 316 2.83 -4.68 12.37
N LEU A 317 3.86 -5.47 12.68
CA LEU A 317 3.81 -6.57 13.65
C LEU A 317 3.87 -6.09 15.11
N ARG A 318 4.62 -4.99 15.37
CA ARG A 318 4.81 -4.44 16.73
C ARG A 318 3.72 -3.48 17.18
N GLN A 319 2.87 -3.03 16.26
CA GLN A 319 1.63 -2.34 16.61
C GLN A 319 0.71 -3.32 17.31
#